data_AF-A0A1G9XKP8-F1
#
_entry.id   AF-A0A1G9XKP8-F1
#
_cell.length_a   1.000
_cell.length_b   1.000
_cell.length_c   1.000
_cell.angle_alpha   90.00
_cell.angle_beta   90.00
_cell.angle_gamma   90.00
#
_symmetry.space_group_name_H-M   'P 1'
#
loop_
_entity.id
_entity.type
_entity.pdbx_description
1 polymer ?
#
loop_
_entity_poly.entity_id
_entity_poly.type
_entity_poly.pdbx_seq_one_letter_code
_entity_poly.pdbx_strand_id
1 'polypeptide(L)' 'MSVARQMVEVVVASVLAVAGILLIAPIASASMAQTVGIIIACGYYFSRYPWGSRQPEGINDRIDALYDRILPF' A
#
# COMPACT_ATOMS: atom_id res chain seq x y z
N MET A 1 -14.86 5.19 7.48
CA MET A 1 -14.35 4.39 6.35
C MET A 1 -15.41 3.36 6.00
N SER A 2 -15.89 3.35 4.75
CA SER A 2 -16.85 2.34 4.30
C SER A 2 -16.15 0.98 4.13
N VAL A 3 -16.90 -0.12 4.25
CA VAL A 3 -16.39 -1.49 4.03
C VAL A 3 -15.81 -1.63 2.62
N ALA A 4 -16.43 -0.98 1.63
CA ALA A 4 -15.95 -0.96 0.25
C ALA A 4 -14.54 -0.36 0.15
N ARG A 5 -14.28 0.76 0.85
CA ARG A 5 -12.95 1.39 0.89
C ARG A 5 -11.91 0.47 1.52
N GLN A 6 -12.24 -0.19 2.63
CA GLN A 6 -11.32 -1.16 3.26
C GLN A 6 -10.96 -2.32 2.32
N MET A 7 -11.93 -2.84 1.57
CA MET A 7 -11.68 -3.90 0.60
C MET A 7 -10.73 -3.46 -0.51
N VAL A 8 -10.91 -2.23 -1.03
CA VAL A 8 -10.01 -1.68 -2.05
C VAL A 8 -8.61 -1.45 -1.49
N GLU A 9 -8.48 -0.93 -0.27
CA GLU A 9 -7.19 -0.76 0.39
C GLU A 9 -6.47 -2.11 0.58
N VAL A 10 -7.18 -3.18 0.92
CA VAL A 10 -6.62 -4.55 1.01
C VAL A 10 -6.14 -5.05 -0.36
N VAL A 11 -6.91 -4.82 -1.42
CA VAL A 11 -6.50 -5.18 -2.79
C VAL A 11 -5.24 -4.42 -3.20
N VAL A 12 -5.20 -3.11 -2.97
CA VAL A 12 -4.02 -2.28 -3.30
C VAL A 12 -2.80 -2.71 -2.47
N ALA A 13 -2.97 -2.96 -1.18
CA ALA A 13 -1.90 -3.48 -0.33
C ALA A 13 -1.35 -4.82 -0.85
N SER A 14 -2.24 -5.72 -1.31
CA SER A 14 -1.85 -7.02 -1.84
C SER A 14 -1.09 -6.91 -3.17
N VAL A 15 -1.51 -6.01 -4.05
CA VAL A 15 -0.81 -5.71 -5.31
C VAL A 15 0.58 -5.15 -5.03
N LEU A 16 0.70 -4.22 -4.07
CA LEU A 16 1.99 -3.66 -3.66
C LEU A 16 2.91 -4.71 -3.04
N ALA A 17 2.39 -5.64 -2.24
CA ALA A 17 3.16 -6.78 -1.73
C ALA A 17 3.72 -7.64 -2.86
N VAL A 18 2.89 -8.04 -3.82
CA VAL A 18 3.32 -8.87 -4.95
C VAL A 18 4.35 -8.12 -5.81
N ALA A 19 4.13 -6.84 -6.08
CA ALA A 19 5.10 -6.02 -6.81
C ALA A 19 6.45 -5.95 -6.07
N GLY A 20 6.43 -5.73 -4.75
CA GLY A 20 7.63 -5.74 -3.92
C GLY A 20 8.37 -7.07 -3.95
N ILE A 21 7.64 -8.20 -3.87
CA ILE A 21 8.22 -9.54 -3.99
C ILE A 21 8.90 -9.71 -5.34
N LEU A 22 8.21 -9.39 -6.45
CA LEU A 22 8.74 -9.58 -7.80
C LEU A 22 9.97 -8.72 -8.08
N LEU A 23 10.05 -7.52 -7.51
CA LEU A 23 11.20 -6.63 -7.67
C LEU A 23 12.44 -7.13 -6.89
N ILE A 24 12.23 -7.78 -5.74
CA ILE A 24 13.31 -8.20 -4.85
C ILE A 24 13.73 -9.66 -5.08
N ALA A 25 12.83 -10.51 -5.56
CA ALA A 25 13.07 -11.93 -5.82
C ALA A 25 14.32 -12.23 -6.69
N PRO A 26 14.73 -11.39 -7.67
CA PRO A 26 15.92 -11.65 -8.47
C PRO A 26 17.25 -11.53 -7.70
N ILE A 27 17.27 -10.83 -6.56
CA ILE A 27 18.50 -10.46 -5.84
C ILE A 27 18.53 -10.92 -4.38
N ALA A 28 17.46 -11.54 -3.88
CA ALA A 28 17.33 -11.94 -2.48
C ALA A 28 16.72 -13.34 -2.33
N SER A 29 16.82 -13.91 -1.13
CA SER A 29 16.14 -15.18 -0.83
C SER A 29 14.62 -15.03 -0.91
N ALA A 30 13.93 -16.13 -1.17
CA ALA A 30 12.47 -16.16 -1.21
C ALA A 30 11.83 -15.61 0.08
N SER A 31 12.40 -15.96 1.25
CA SER A 31 11.95 -15.45 2.54
C SER A 31 12.12 -13.94 2.65
N MET A 32 13.26 -13.40 2.22
CA MET A 32 13.52 -11.96 2.26
C MET A 32 12.60 -11.19 1.31
N ALA A 33 12.40 -11.69 0.08
CA ALA A 33 11.48 -11.08 -0.87
C ALA A 33 10.04 -11.03 -0.32
N GLN A 34 9.58 -12.12 0.31
CA GLN A 34 8.28 -12.15 1.00
C GLN A 34 8.19 -11.13 2.13
N THR A 35 9.22 -11.07 3.00
CA THR A 35 9.26 -10.09 4.10
C THR A 35 9.19 -8.67 3.58
N VAL A 36 9.93 -8.32 2.52
CA VAL A 36 9.89 -6.98 1.93
C VAL A 36 8.50 -6.66 1.36
N GLY A 37 7.88 -7.58 0.64
CA GLY A 37 6.51 -7.40 0.15
C GLY A 37 5.51 -7.13 1.28
N ILE A 38 5.59 -7.90 2.36
CA ILE A 38 4.74 -7.72 3.55
C ILE A 38 4.98 -6.34 4.18
N ILE A 39 6.23 -5.91 4.35
CA ILE A 39 6.57 -4.59 4.91
C ILE A 39 5.98 -3.47 4.04
N ILE A 40 6.07 -3.58 2.72
CA ILE A 40 5.50 -2.60 1.78
C ILE A 40 3.98 -2.54 1.92
N ALA A 41 3.29 -3.69 1.93
CA ALA A 41 1.84 -3.74 2.09
C ALA A 41 1.39 -3.16 3.44
N CYS A 42 2.07 -3.51 4.53
CA CYS A 42 1.81 -2.96 5.85
C CYS A 42 2.09 -1.45 5.90
N GLY A 43 3.15 -1.00 5.24
CA GLY A 43 3.50 0.43 5.13
C GLY A 43 2.42 1.23 4.42
N TYR A 44 1.80 0.66 3.39
CA TYR A 44 0.66 1.26 2.72
C TYR A 44 -0.63 1.22 3.57
N TYR A 45 -0.97 0.04 4.10
CA TYR A 45 -2.27 -0.19 4.74
C TYR A 45 -2.38 0.43 6.14
N PHE A 46 -1.31 0.41 6.94
CA PHE A 46 -1.34 0.86 8.33
C PHE A 46 -0.71 2.25 8.54
N SER A 47 0.16 2.73 7.65
CA SER A 47 0.82 4.03 7.86
C SER A 47 0.02 5.16 7.24
N ARG A 48 -0.44 6.10 8.09
CA ARG A 48 -0.89 7.43 7.64
C ARG A 48 0.28 8.37 7.30
N TYR A 49 1.52 7.94 7.50
CA TYR A 49 2.72 8.68 7.09
C TYR A 49 3.45 7.84 6.06
N PRO A 50 3.02 7.85 4.80
CA PRO A 50 3.54 6.90 3.85
C PRO A 50 5.00 7.27 3.54
N TRP A 51 5.88 6.25 3.58
CA TRP A 51 7.26 6.29 3.06
C TRP A 51 8.25 7.21 3.79
N GLY A 52 7.98 7.59 5.04
CA GLY A 52 8.87 8.51 5.79
C GLY A 52 8.80 9.96 5.25
N SER A 53 7.74 10.31 4.52
CA SER A 53 7.51 11.67 4.04
C SER A 53 7.40 12.67 5.20
N ARG A 54 8.15 13.77 5.11
CA ARG A 54 8.01 14.94 6.01
C ARG A 54 6.74 15.75 5.76
N GLN A 55 6.05 15.48 4.66
CA GLN A 55 4.76 16.09 4.28
C GLN A 55 3.76 14.98 3.92
N PRO A 56 3.20 14.30 4.94
CA PRO A 56 2.30 13.16 4.77
C PRO A 56 0.92 13.55 4.22
N GLU A 57 0.50 14.80 4.45
CA GLU A 57 -0.84 15.32 4.15
C GLU A 57 -1.14 15.22 2.64
N GLY A 58 -0.25 15.73 1.78
CA GLY A 58 -0.53 15.83 0.35
C GLY A 58 -0.61 14.51 -0.43
N ILE A 59 -0.02 13.42 0.06
CA ILE A 59 -0.09 12.12 -0.65
C ILE A 59 -1.37 11.38 -0.27
N ASN A 60 -1.70 11.34 1.02
CA ASN A 60 -2.93 10.68 1.47
C ASN A 60 -4.16 11.42 0.98
N ASP A 61 -4.16 12.76 1.00
CA ASP A 61 -5.30 13.54 0.50
C ASP A 61 -5.60 13.24 -0.98
N ARG A 62 -4.55 12.97 -1.78
CA ARG A 62 -4.69 12.57 -3.18
C ARG A 62 -5.24 11.14 -3.32
N ILE A 63 -4.79 10.22 -2.47
CA ILE A 63 -5.27 8.84 -2.45
C ILE A 63 -6.74 8.82 -2.01
N ASP A 64 -7.08 9.59 -0.98
CA ASP A 64 -8.43 9.74 -0.45
C ASP A 64 -9.35 10.38 -1.49
N ALA A 65 -8.94 11.47 -2.14
CA ALA A 65 -9.70 12.07 -3.23
C ALA A 65 -9.90 11.12 -4.43
N LEU A 66 -8.92 10.25 -4.72
CA LEU A 66 -9.05 9.22 -5.73
C LEU A 66 -10.08 8.17 -5.30
N TYR A 67 -10.05 7.73 -4.04
CA TYR A 67 -11.03 6.80 -3.50
C TYR A 67 -12.44 7.37 -3.47
N ASP A 68 -12.62 8.62 -3.06
CA ASP A 68 -13.92 9.28 -3.09
C ASP A 68 -14.47 9.39 -4.51
N ARG A 69 -13.60 9.52 -5.52
CA ARG A 69 -13.99 9.53 -6.93
C ARG A 69 -14.38 8.16 -7.47
N ILE A 70 -13.67 7.10 -7.07
CA ILE A 70 -13.88 5.74 -7.59
C ILE A 70 -14.96 5.00 -6.79
N LEU A 71 -15.09 5.30 -5.51
CA LEU A 71 -16.01 4.71 -4.55
C LEU A 71 -16.82 5.83 -3.84
N PRO A 72 -17.78 6.47 -4.51
CA PRO A 72 -18.54 7.59 -3.95
C PRO A 72 -19.60 7.17 -2.89
N PHE A 73 -19.36 6.09 -2.13
CA PHE A 73 -20.30 5.48 -1.18
C PHE A 73 -19.65 5.08 0.16
#